data_AF-A0A7X6I6R9-F1
#
_entry.id   AF-A0A7X6I6R9-F1
#
_cell.length_a   1.000
_cell.length_b   1.000
_cell.length_c   1.000
_cell.angle_alpha   90.00
_cell.angle_beta   90.00
_cell.angle_gamma   90.00
#
_symmetry.space_group_name_H-M   'P 1'
#
loop_
_entity.id
_entity.type
_entity.pdbx_description
1 polymer ?
#
loop_
_entity_poly.entity_id
_entity_poly.type
_entity_poly.pdbx_seq_one_letter_code
_entity_poly.pdbx_strand_id
1 'polypeptide(L)' 'MAYVFETVPADRGLIDLDDPREVSWWSKRLGCSPQQLRQAVAEVGNSAAQVEQLLDGKDIVAL' A
#
# COMPACT_ATOMS: atom_id res chain seq x y z
N MET A 1 26.77 6.64 10.16
CA MET A 1 26.69 5.26 9.65
C MET A 1 25.21 5.01 9.33
N ALA A 2 24.77 5.40 8.14
CA ALA A 2 23.33 5.54 7.85
C ALA A 2 22.89 4.63 6.70
N TYR A 3 21.62 4.25 6.79
CA TYR A 3 20.81 3.41 5.91
C TYR A 3 20.93 1.90 6.13
N VAL A 4 20.15 1.45 7.13
CA VAL A 4 19.75 0.06 7.32
C VAL A 4 18.77 -0.30 6.20
N PHE A 5 19.05 -1.41 5.52
CA PHE A 5 18.46 -1.87 4.27
C PHE A 5 17.09 -2.59 4.45
N GLU A 6 16.32 -2.24 5.47
CA GLU A 6 14.95 -2.74 5.65
C GLU A 6 14.00 -1.54 5.62
N THR A 7 13.60 -1.18 4.40
CA THR A 7 12.74 -0.02 4.09
C THR A 7 11.29 -0.31 4.47
N VAL A 8 11.05 -0.45 5.77
CA VAL A 8 9.72 -0.27 6.33
C VAL A 8 9.27 1.16 5.99
N PRO A 9 8.01 1.40 5.57
CA PRO A 9 7.49 2.74 5.42
C PRO A 9 7.83 3.61 6.63
N ALA A 10 8.30 4.83 6.40
CA ALA A 10 8.64 5.76 7.48
C ALA A 10 7.42 6.00 8.40
N ASP A 11 6.23 5.97 7.80
CA ASP A 11 4.96 5.97 8.49
C ASP A 11 4.13 4.76 8.03
N ARG A 12 3.87 3.80 8.93
CA ARG A 12 3.02 2.63 8.60
C ARG A 12 1.54 2.98 8.46
N GLY A 13 1.15 4.23 8.73
CA GLY A 13 -0.21 4.74 8.55
C GLY A 13 -0.47 5.35 7.18
N LEU A 14 0.58 5.62 6.40
CA LEU A 14 0.49 6.27 5.09
C LEU A 14 1.15 5.41 4.01
N ILE A 15 0.62 5.52 2.79
CA ILE A 15 1.16 4.90 1.58
C ILE A 15 1.77 6.00 0.73
N ASP A 16 3.08 6.00 0.60
CA ASP A 16 3.77 6.82 -0.40
C ASP A 16 3.72 6.12 -1.77
N LEU A 17 3.09 6.78 -2.74
CA LEU A 17 3.04 6.33 -4.13
C LEU A 17 4.22 6.82 -4.97
N ASP A 18 4.98 7.79 -4.47
CA ASP A 18 6.15 8.36 -5.13
C ASP A 18 7.36 7.41 -4.99
N ASP A 19 7.44 6.65 -3.90
CA ASP A 19 8.43 5.58 -3.75
C ASP A 19 7.93 4.24 -4.33
N PRO A 20 8.50 3.76 -5.47
CA PRO A 20 8.10 2.49 -6.06
C PRO A 20 8.39 1.26 -5.17
N ARG A 21 9.33 1.36 -4.20
CA ARG A 21 9.61 0.29 -3.24
C ARG A 21 8.50 0.18 -2.22
N GLU A 22 8.01 1.31 -1.73
CA GLU A 22 6.90 1.37 -0.79
C GLU A 22 5.62 0.84 -1.43
N VAL A 23 5.34 1.22 -2.68
CA VAL A 23 4.26 0.63 -3.48
C VAL A 23 4.38 -0.89 -3.57
N SER A 24 5.57 -1.43 -3.85
CA SER A 24 5.78 -2.88 -3.91
C SER A 24 5.60 -3.56 -2.55
N TRP A 25 6.05 -2.92 -1.47
CA TRP A 25 5.90 -3.42 -0.11
C TRP A 25 4.42 -3.49 0.30
N TRP A 26 3.67 -2.41 0.09
CA TRP A 26 2.24 -2.34 0.38
C TRP A 26 1.43 -3.29 -0.49
N SER A 27 1.76 -3.39 -1.79
CA SER A 27 1.13 -4.37 -2.70
C SER A 27 1.27 -5.80 -2.16
N LYS A 28 2.46 -6.18 -1.67
CA LYS A 28 2.70 -7.49 -1.05
C LYS A 28 1.99 -7.64 0.30
N ARG A 29 1.99 -6.59 1.12
CA ARG A 29 1.39 -6.58 2.47
C ARG A 29 -0.14 -6.70 2.43
N LEU A 30 -0.76 -6.10 1.41
CA LEU A 30 -2.20 -6.03 1.18
C LEU A 30 -2.69 -7.06 0.15
N GLY A 31 -1.79 -7.86 -0.43
CA GLY A 31 -2.14 -8.87 -1.44
C GLY A 31 -2.70 -8.32 -2.75
N CYS A 32 -2.51 -7.03 -3.05
CA CYS A 32 -3.08 -6.38 -4.22
C CYS A 32 -2.03 -6.04 -5.28
N SER A 33 -2.47 -5.73 -6.50
CA SER A 33 -1.58 -5.21 -7.54
C SER A 33 -1.22 -3.73 -7.30
N PRO A 34 -0.06 -3.25 -7.78
CA PRO A 34 0.30 -1.83 -7.70
C PRO A 34 -0.72 -0.87 -8.33
N GLN A 35 -1.47 -1.37 -9.32
CA GLN A 35 -2.57 -0.62 -9.94
C GLN A 35 -3.77 -0.52 -9.02
N GLN A 36 -4.17 -1.63 -8.39
CA GLN A 36 -5.23 -1.62 -7.37
C GLN A 36 -4.86 -0.75 -6.17
N LEU A 37 -3.60 -0.80 -5.72
CA LEU A 37 -3.12 0.07 -4.64
C LEU A 37 -3.28 1.54 -5.01
N ARG A 38 -2.86 1.94 -6.21
CA ARG A 38 -3.03 3.32 -6.71
C ARG A 38 -4.50 3.72 -6.83
N GLN A 39 -5.36 2.82 -7.28
CA GLN A 39 -6.79 3.09 -7.36
C GLN A 39 -7.41 3.25 -5.97
N ALA A 40 -7.07 2.36 -5.03
CA ALA A 40 -7.53 2.46 -3.66
C ALA A 40 -7.07 3.76 -3.01
N VAL A 41 -5.79 4.13 -3.16
CA VAL A 41 -5.27 5.41 -2.67
C VAL A 41 -5.96 6.60 -3.33
N ALA A 42 -6.33 6.50 -4.61
CA ALA A 42 -7.11 7.55 -5.28
C ALA A 42 -8.56 7.64 -4.77
N GLU A 43 -9.14 6.54 -4.28
CA GLU A 43 -10.52 6.46 -3.79
C GLU A 43 -10.65 6.92 -2.33
N VAL A 44 -9.75 6.48 -1.44
CA VAL A 44 -9.82 6.75 0.02
C VAL A 44 -8.70 7.65 0.55
N GLY A 45 -7.73 8.01 -0.30
CA GLY A 45 -6.54 8.77 0.08
C GLY A 45 -5.34 7.88 0.43
N ASN A 46 -4.22 8.51 0.75
CA ASN A 46 -2.95 7.84 1.07
C ASN A 46 -2.92 7.14 2.43
N SER A 47 -4.06 6.92 3.08
CA SER A 47 -4.11 6.26 4.39
C SER A 47 -4.09 4.74 4.22
N ALA A 48 -3.08 4.09 4.78
CA ALA A 48 -2.92 2.63 4.72
C ALA A 48 -4.12 1.90 5.32
N ALA A 49 -4.64 2.37 6.46
CA ALA A 49 -5.79 1.74 7.11
C ALA A 49 -7.07 1.81 6.27
N GLN A 50 -7.31 2.94 5.60
CA GLN A 50 -8.47 3.07 4.72
C GLN A 50 -8.32 2.22 3.46
N VAL A 51 -7.11 2.16 2.90
CA VAL A 51 -6.81 1.33 1.73
C VAL A 51 -6.92 -0.15 2.07
N GLU A 52 -6.40 -0.59 3.22
CA GLU A 52 -6.58 -1.94 3.74
C GLU A 52 -8.07 -2.24 3.94
N GLN A 53 -8.83 -1.36 4.58
CA GLN A 53 -10.27 -1.54 4.76
C GLN A 53 -11.04 -1.60 3.43
N LEU A 54 -10.64 -0.82 2.43
CA LEU A 54 -11.23 -0.86 1.09
C LEU A 54 -10.89 -2.18 0.37
N LEU A 55 -9.66 -2.68 0.53
CA LEU A 55 -9.17 -3.90 -0.12
C LEU A 55 -9.67 -5.17 0.58
N ASP A 56 -9.63 -5.24 1.91
CA ASP A 56 -10.28 -6.29 2.73
C ASP A 56 -11.80 -6.32 2.48
N GLY A 57 -12.43 -5.16 2.31
CA GLY A 57 -13.83 -5.06 1.91
C GLY A 57 -14.09 -5.51 0.46
N LYS A 58 -13.05 -5.50 -0.39
CA LYS A 58 -13.09 -5.92 -1.81
C LYS A 58 -12.60 -7.35 -2.03
N ASP A 59 -12.30 -8.10 -0.96
CA ASP A 59 -11.60 -9.40 -0.97
C ASP A 59 -12.40 -10.58 -1.58
N ILE A 60 -13.32 -10.33 -2.53
CA ILE A 60 -14.12 -11.40 -3.14
C ILE A 60 -14.06 -11.48 -4.68
N VAL A 61 -13.33 -10.63 -5.40
CA VAL A 61 -13.24 -10.79 -6.87
C VAL A 61 -11.85 -10.51 -7.42
N ALA A 62 -10.89 -11.35 -7.07
CA ALA A 62 -9.82 -11.70 -8.01
C ALA A 62 -10.06 -13.17 -8.42
N LEU A 63 -10.58 -13.32 -9.64
CA LEU A 63 -10.88 -14.56 -10.37
C LEU A 63 -9.68 -15.51 -10.46
#